data_AF-A0AAV0IM49-F1
#
_entry.id   AF-A0AAV0IM49-F1
#
_cell.length_a   1.000
_cell.length_b   1.000
_cell.length_c   1.000
_cell.angle_alpha   90.00
_cell.angle_beta   90.00
_cell.angle_gamma   90.00
#
_symmetry.space_group_name_H-M   'P 1'
#
loop_
_entity.id
_entity.type
_entity.pdbx_description
1 polymer ?
#
loop_
_entity_poly.entity_id
_entity_poly.type
_entity_poly.pdbx_seq_one_letter_code
_entity_poly.pdbx_strand_id
1 'polypeptide(L)'
;MTILLHDVQYLLQIPVEGRLMSRTSAQLDHPEVGLCALLGMNSEQLSGRSEAPGFGSKGKWYEKGGFLAEVASRYLQVNGTDVTEAQSYLLLMLGSTLFVDKSRDRVRPVVNLFLDELEEIDQYSWASGTLAWLYRCLGQASRAGARGVAGCLTLLQCWIYEYFPGFRPSHFEPPVVGPDEAWASR
;
A
#
# COMPACT_ATOMS: atom_id res chain seq x y z
N MET A 1 0.90 -23.06 -12.16
CA MET A 1 1.36 -21.70 -12.51
C MET A 1 1.45 -20.92 -11.22
N THR A 2 2.63 -20.38 -10.91
CA THR A 2 3.00 -19.84 -9.59
C THR A 2 3.76 -18.54 -9.82
N ILE A 3 3.39 -17.45 -9.14
CA ILE A 3 4.12 -16.17 -9.17
C ILE A 3 5.42 -16.33 -8.37
N LEU A 4 6.56 -16.08 -9.00
CA LEU A 4 7.88 -16.22 -8.38
C LEU A 4 8.48 -14.84 -8.06
N LEU A 5 9.54 -14.81 -7.24
CA LEU A 5 10.23 -13.56 -6.90
C LEU A 5 10.76 -12.82 -8.13
N HIS A 6 11.20 -13.55 -9.15
CA HIS A 6 11.63 -12.96 -10.42
C HIS A 6 10.48 -12.21 -11.12
N ASP A 7 9.24 -12.72 -11.03
CA ASP A 7 8.07 -12.03 -11.59
C ASP A 7 7.82 -10.72 -10.84
N VAL A 8 7.98 -10.72 -9.51
CA VAL A 8 7.79 -9.51 -8.70
C VAL A 8 8.82 -8.44 -9.05
N GLN A 9 10.09 -8.85 -9.18
CA GLN A 9 11.16 -7.95 -9.63
C GLN A 9 10.88 -7.41 -11.03
N TYR A 10 10.52 -8.29 -11.96
CA TYR A 10 10.31 -7.92 -13.36
C TYR A 10 9.10 -7.00 -13.53
N LEU A 11 7.98 -7.30 -12.87
CA LEU A 11 6.70 -6.58 -13.06
C LEU A 11 6.59 -5.30 -12.22
N LEU A 12 7.10 -5.29 -10.99
CA LEU A 12 6.97 -4.14 -10.08
C LEU A 12 8.26 -3.35 -9.92
N GLN A 13 9.41 -3.87 -10.37
CA GLN A 13 10.72 -3.23 -10.23
C GLN A 13 11.09 -2.90 -8.76
N ILE A 14 10.63 -3.75 -7.82
CA ILE A 14 10.96 -3.63 -6.39
C ILE A 14 12.07 -4.62 -5.98
N PRO A 15 12.90 -4.29 -4.98
CA PRO A 15 14.09 -5.09 -4.63
C PRO A 15 13.74 -6.47 -4.08
N VAL A 16 14.46 -7.48 -4.59
CA VAL A 16 14.40 -8.88 -4.14
C VAL A 16 15.45 -9.17 -3.09
N GLU A 17 16.63 -8.57 -3.22
CA GLU A 17 17.71 -8.70 -2.27
C GLU A 17 17.44 -7.85 -1.02
N GLY A 18 18.02 -8.25 0.11
CA GLY A 18 17.95 -7.50 1.36
C GLY A 18 17.42 -8.30 2.54
N ARG A 19 17.31 -7.63 3.68
CA ARG A 19 16.80 -8.20 4.93
C ARG A 19 15.34 -8.60 4.74
N LEU A 20 14.98 -9.79 5.23
CA LEU A 20 13.58 -10.20 5.27
C LEU A 20 12.81 -9.24 6.18
N MET A 21 11.59 -8.90 5.80
CA MET A 21 10.62 -8.25 6.69
C MET A 21 10.15 -9.22 7.77
N SER A 22 11.06 -9.57 8.69
CA SER A 22 10.79 -10.42 9.85
C SER A 22 10.62 -9.55 11.09
N ARG A 23 9.78 -9.98 12.04
CA ARG A 23 9.58 -9.26 13.30
C ARG A 23 9.50 -10.17 14.51
N THR A 24 9.95 -9.62 15.63
CA THR A 24 9.70 -10.11 16.99
C THR A 24 8.37 -9.55 17.52
N SER A 25 7.70 -10.30 18.41
CA SER A 25 6.37 -9.91 18.93
C SER A 25 6.40 -8.57 19.67
N ALA A 26 7.51 -8.22 20.33
CA ALA A 26 7.68 -6.99 21.10
C ALA A 26 7.50 -5.70 20.28
N GLN A 27 7.87 -5.71 19.00
CA GLN A 27 7.71 -4.55 18.10
C GLN A 27 6.26 -4.36 17.63
N LEU A 28 5.39 -5.35 17.85
CA LEU A 28 3.98 -5.31 17.44
C LEU A 28 3.04 -4.92 18.58
N ASP A 29 3.55 -4.79 19.81
CA ASP A 29 2.73 -4.57 21.00
C ASP A 29 2.16 -3.13 21.08
N HIS A 30 2.83 -2.15 20.46
CA HIS A 30 2.42 -0.73 20.47
C HIS A 30 2.54 -0.05 19.08
N PRO A 31 1.76 -0.48 18.08
CA PRO A 31 1.83 0.04 16.71
C PRO A 31 1.53 1.54 16.60
N GLU A 32 0.76 2.09 17.53
CA GLU A 32 0.46 3.52 17.65
C GLU A 32 1.70 4.38 17.84
N VAL A 33 2.75 3.90 18.52
CA VAL A 33 3.93 4.71 18.83
C VAL A 33 4.75 4.98 17.57
N GLY A 34 4.96 3.96 16.73
CA GLY A 34 5.61 4.13 15.43
C GLY A 34 4.78 5.01 14.49
N LEU A 35 3.46 4.87 14.52
CA LEU A 35 2.54 5.75 13.77
C LEU A 35 2.61 7.21 14.22
N CYS A 36 2.65 7.45 15.53
CA CYS A 36 2.84 8.78 16.12
C CYS A 36 4.14 9.41 15.61
N ALA A 37 5.24 8.67 15.73
CA ALA A 37 6.56 9.14 15.32
C ALA A 37 6.61 9.45 13.82
N LEU A 38 6.13 8.53 12.98
CA LEU A 38 6.16 8.65 11.53
C LEU A 38 5.27 9.77 11.01
N LEU A 39 4.09 9.96 11.60
CA LEU A 39 3.13 10.99 11.18
C LEU A 39 3.32 12.33 11.90
N GLY A 40 4.30 12.45 12.80
CA GLY A 40 4.49 13.63 13.64
C GLY A 40 3.29 13.93 14.55
N MET A 41 2.57 12.90 14.98
CA MET A 41 1.34 13.01 15.79
C MET A 41 1.56 12.55 17.22
N ASN A 42 0.73 13.03 18.14
CA ASN A 42 0.63 12.48 19.48
C ASN A 42 -0.46 11.38 19.55
N SER A 43 -0.43 10.60 20.64
CA SER A 43 -1.39 9.50 20.85
C SER A 43 -2.84 9.98 20.93
N GLU A 44 -3.09 11.23 21.33
CA GLU A 44 -4.44 11.79 21.41
C GLU A 44 -5.00 12.06 20.01
N GLN A 45 -4.20 12.62 19.11
CA GLN A 45 -4.53 12.78 17.68
C GLN A 45 -4.72 11.42 16.99
N LEU A 46 -3.92 10.42 17.37
CA LEU A 46 -4.05 9.04 16.87
C LEU A 46 -5.23 8.24 17.47
N SER A 47 -5.72 8.66 18.63
CA SER A 47 -6.95 8.11 19.25
C SER A 47 -8.20 8.97 18.96
N GLY A 48 -7.98 10.14 18.35
CA GLY A 48 -8.96 11.20 18.16
C GLY A 48 -9.98 10.91 17.06
N ARG A 49 -10.97 11.78 16.96
CA ARG A 49 -12.04 11.71 15.96
C ARG A 49 -11.49 12.13 14.60
N SER A 50 -11.61 11.27 13.58
CA SER A 50 -11.42 11.71 12.19
C SER A 50 -12.57 12.64 11.81
N GLU A 51 -12.25 13.79 11.21
CA GLU A 51 -13.22 14.75 10.69
C GLU A 51 -13.76 14.33 9.30
N ALA A 52 -13.23 13.24 8.73
CA ALA A 52 -13.67 12.74 7.43
C ALA A 52 -15.14 12.28 7.48
N PRO A 53 -15.98 12.69 6.50
CA PRO A 53 -17.39 12.30 6.45
C PRO A 53 -17.53 10.78 6.34
N GLY A 54 -18.33 10.17 7.23
CA GLY A 54 -18.69 8.74 7.17
C GLY A 54 -18.03 7.82 8.21
N PHE A 55 -17.15 8.32 9.08
CA PHE A 55 -16.51 7.52 10.13
C PHE A 55 -17.16 7.71 11.51
N GLY A 56 -17.59 6.59 12.10
CA GLY A 56 -18.33 6.56 13.37
C GLY A 56 -17.48 6.89 14.62
N SER A 57 -18.15 7.48 15.60
CA SER A 57 -17.62 8.01 16.87
C SER A 57 -16.81 7.02 17.74
N LYS A 58 -15.77 7.56 18.40
CA LYS A 58 -14.90 7.02 19.50
C LYS A 58 -14.14 5.70 19.26
N GLY A 59 -12.81 5.75 19.20
CA GLY A 59 -11.88 4.59 19.17
C GLY A 59 -10.68 4.84 18.25
N LYS A 60 -9.64 4.00 18.33
CA LYS A 60 -8.42 4.07 17.49
C LYS A 60 -8.82 4.07 16.00
N TRP A 61 -8.62 5.18 15.28
CA TRP A 61 -9.13 5.34 13.90
C TRP A 61 -8.47 4.39 12.89
N TYR A 62 -7.20 4.05 13.12
CA TYR A 62 -6.47 3.05 12.33
C TYR A 62 -7.05 1.63 12.46
N GLU A 63 -7.90 1.37 13.46
CA GLU A 63 -8.63 0.10 13.62
C GLU A 63 -10.05 0.17 13.04
N LYS A 64 -10.51 1.31 12.52
CA LYS A 64 -11.89 1.46 12.02
C LYS A 64 -12.01 1.64 10.51
N GLY A 65 -10.88 1.60 9.81
CA GLY A 65 -10.84 1.47 8.36
C GLY A 65 -11.01 2.77 7.61
N GLY A 66 -10.28 3.82 8.00
CA GLY A 66 -10.06 5.06 7.24
C GLY A 66 -8.58 5.50 7.28
N PHE A 67 -7.66 4.53 7.38
CA PHE A 67 -6.25 4.81 7.65
C PHE A 67 -5.55 5.55 6.52
N LEU A 68 -5.60 5.03 5.29
CA LEU A 68 -5.00 5.66 4.12
C LEU A 68 -5.69 6.97 3.78
N ALA A 69 -7.02 7.06 3.95
CA ALA A 69 -7.75 8.29 3.73
C ALA A 69 -7.32 9.41 4.68
N GLU A 70 -7.07 9.08 5.95
CA GLU A 70 -6.55 10.03 6.95
C GLU A 70 -5.07 10.35 6.69
N VAL A 71 -4.23 9.36 6.37
CA VAL A 71 -2.83 9.63 5.99
C VAL A 71 -2.78 10.53 4.74
N ALA A 72 -3.65 10.30 3.75
CA ALA A 72 -3.74 11.11 2.54
C ALA A 72 -4.27 12.52 2.80
N SER A 73 -5.32 12.67 3.61
CA SER A 73 -5.86 14.00 3.96
C SER A 73 -4.83 14.83 4.74
N ARG A 74 -4.03 14.16 5.58
CA ARG A 74 -2.94 14.78 6.33
C ARG A 74 -1.79 15.14 5.40
N TYR A 75 -1.29 14.20 4.58
CA TYR A 75 -0.27 14.45 3.55
C TYR A 75 -0.58 15.71 2.72
N LEU A 76 -1.84 15.86 2.30
CA LEU A 76 -2.29 17.00 1.49
C LEU A 76 -2.42 18.34 2.24
N GLN A 77 -2.32 18.37 3.58
CA GLN A 77 -2.42 19.60 4.38
C GLN A 77 -1.06 20.13 4.91
N VAL A 78 0.07 19.49 4.59
CA VAL A 78 1.21 19.45 5.50
C VAL A 78 2.16 20.67 5.46
N ASN A 79 2.18 21.36 6.61
CA ASN A 79 3.31 22.10 7.22
C ASN A 79 4.33 21.11 7.86
N GLY A 80 4.87 20.17 7.11
CA GLY A 80 5.75 19.09 7.60
C GLY A 80 7.20 19.31 7.21
N THR A 81 8.08 18.41 7.66
CA THR A 81 9.44 18.33 7.15
C THR A 81 9.45 17.43 5.92
N ASP A 82 10.42 17.62 5.01
CA ASP A 82 10.56 16.80 3.80
C ASP A 82 10.57 15.28 4.10
N VAL A 83 11.09 14.90 5.27
CA VAL A 83 11.18 13.51 5.73
C VAL A 83 9.81 12.93 6.10
N THR A 84 9.00 13.66 6.87
CA THR A 84 7.68 13.16 7.29
C THR A 84 6.70 13.11 6.12
N GLU A 85 6.86 14.01 5.14
CA GLU A 85 6.13 13.98 3.88
C GLU A 85 6.47 12.70 3.08
N ALA A 86 7.76 12.42 2.89
CA ALA A 86 8.21 11.22 2.18
C ALA A 86 7.76 9.92 2.88
N GLN A 87 7.88 9.84 4.20
CA GLN A 87 7.41 8.68 4.98
C GLN A 87 5.90 8.47 4.85
N SER A 88 5.12 9.56 4.91
CA SER A 88 3.66 9.50 4.77
C SER A 88 3.24 9.06 3.37
N TYR A 89 3.92 9.57 2.33
CA TYR A 89 3.72 9.15 0.96
C TYR A 89 4.04 7.67 0.75
N LEU A 90 5.21 7.22 1.24
CA LEU A 90 5.63 5.82 1.12
C LEU A 90 4.68 4.90 1.87
N LEU A 91 4.21 5.30 3.05
CA LEU A 91 3.21 4.55 3.80
C LEU A 91 1.90 4.41 3.05
N LEU A 92 1.41 5.53 2.47
CA LEU A 92 0.20 5.55 1.65
C LEU A 92 0.38 4.63 0.43
N MET A 93 1.50 4.73 -0.29
CA MET A 93 1.80 3.91 -1.45
C MET A 93 1.90 2.43 -1.09
N LEU A 94 2.75 2.06 -0.15
CA LEU A 94 2.97 0.67 0.27
C LEU A 94 1.70 0.04 0.83
N GLY A 95 0.94 0.80 1.60
CA GLY A 95 -0.31 0.36 2.21
C GLY A 95 -1.48 0.21 1.24
N SER A 96 -1.54 1.05 0.21
CA SER A 96 -2.59 1.03 -0.82
C SER A 96 -2.28 0.13 -2.01
N THR A 97 -1.03 -0.28 -2.20
CA THR A 97 -0.61 -1.08 -3.36
C THR A 97 -0.02 -2.44 -3.00
N LEU A 98 0.98 -2.52 -2.10
CA LEU A 98 1.70 -3.77 -1.82
C LEU A 98 1.03 -4.58 -0.71
N PHE A 99 0.57 -3.89 0.34
CA PHE A 99 0.08 -4.49 1.58
C PHE A 99 -1.41 -4.25 1.84
N VAL A 100 -2.20 -4.15 0.77
CA VAL A 100 -3.66 -3.97 0.85
C VAL A 100 -4.28 -5.10 1.67
N ASP A 101 -5.18 -4.76 2.60
CA ASP A 101 -5.97 -5.72 3.38
C ASP A 101 -7.47 -5.60 3.02
N LYS A 102 -8.26 -6.65 3.29
CA LYS A 102 -9.73 -6.69 3.02
C LYS A 102 -10.51 -5.70 3.89
N SER A 103 -9.91 -5.31 5.01
CA SER A 103 -10.44 -4.27 5.87
C SER A 103 -10.31 -2.93 5.13
N ARG A 104 -11.46 -2.37 4.73
CA ARG A 104 -11.71 -1.18 3.89
C ARG A 104 -10.71 -0.03 3.86
N ASP A 105 -9.83 0.09 4.84
CA ASP A 105 -8.69 1.00 4.81
C ASP A 105 -7.78 0.76 6.03
N ARG A 106 -7.24 -0.45 6.19
CA ARG A 106 -6.27 -0.74 7.26
C ARG A 106 -4.96 -1.20 6.64
N VAL A 107 -4.02 -0.28 6.52
CA VAL A 107 -2.61 -0.67 6.41
C VAL A 107 -2.26 -1.31 7.72
N ARG A 108 -1.66 -2.50 7.68
CA ARG A 108 -1.10 -3.04 8.91
C ARG A 108 -0.10 -2.02 9.44
N PRO A 109 -0.12 -1.69 10.74
CA PRO A 109 0.90 -0.84 11.33
C PRO A 109 2.33 -1.37 11.15
N VAL A 110 2.43 -2.63 10.70
CA VAL A 110 3.66 -3.27 10.23
C VAL A 110 4.37 -2.51 9.13
N VAL A 111 3.72 -1.77 8.24
CA VAL A 111 4.47 -1.04 7.21
C VAL A 111 5.27 0.13 7.82
N ASN A 112 4.76 0.74 8.91
CA ASN A 112 5.37 1.92 9.53
C ASN A 112 6.78 1.68 10.08
N LEU A 113 7.02 0.58 10.81
CA LEU A 113 8.34 0.39 11.44
C LEU A 113 9.47 0.05 10.45
N PHE A 114 9.19 0.00 9.14
CA PHE A 114 10.22 -0.09 8.10
C PHE A 114 10.45 1.26 7.39
N LEU A 115 9.72 2.30 7.80
CA LEU A 115 9.80 3.64 7.26
C LEU A 115 10.40 4.64 8.26
N ASP A 116 10.63 4.23 9.52
CA ASP A 116 11.25 5.08 10.56
C ASP A 116 12.63 5.59 10.13
N GLU A 117 13.41 4.76 9.43
CA GLU A 117 14.72 5.10 8.87
C GLU A 117 14.65 4.99 7.33
N LEU A 118 14.35 6.09 6.65
CA LEU A 118 14.29 6.13 5.18
C LEU A 118 15.62 5.69 4.52
N GLU A 119 16.74 5.86 5.20
CA GLU A 119 18.07 5.42 4.75
C GLU A 119 18.23 3.89 4.69
N GLU A 120 17.40 3.14 5.43
CA GLU A 120 17.42 1.67 5.41
C GLU A 120 16.35 1.07 4.50
N ILE A 121 15.51 1.90 3.86
CA ILE A 121 14.34 1.41 3.12
C ILE A 121 14.74 0.48 1.97
N ASP A 122 15.85 0.75 1.29
CA ASP A 122 16.36 -0.03 0.18
C ASP A 122 17.02 -1.36 0.62
N GLN A 123 17.26 -1.53 1.92
CA GLN A 123 17.92 -2.71 2.47
C GLN A 123 16.95 -3.85 2.76
N TYR A 124 15.65 -3.64 2.59
CA TYR A 124 14.62 -4.66 2.77
C TYR A 124 14.23 -5.32 1.45
N SER A 125 14.04 -6.64 1.50
CA SER A 125 13.48 -7.39 0.39
C SER A 125 11.96 -7.13 0.25
N TRP A 126 11.58 -5.98 -0.30
CA TRP A 126 10.19 -5.60 -0.55
C TRP A 126 9.45 -6.59 -1.43
N ALA A 127 10.12 -7.21 -2.41
CA ALA A 127 9.53 -8.23 -3.26
C ALA A 127 9.05 -9.44 -2.45
N SER A 128 9.89 -9.97 -1.55
CA SER A 128 9.53 -11.11 -0.70
C SER A 128 8.39 -10.79 0.26
N GLY A 129 8.41 -9.60 0.89
CA GLY A 129 7.33 -9.16 1.77
C GLY A 129 6.00 -9.06 1.03
N THR A 130 6.02 -8.45 -0.16
CA THR A 130 4.85 -8.29 -1.05
C THR A 130 4.31 -9.65 -1.49
N LEU A 131 5.18 -10.54 -1.96
CA LEU A 131 4.79 -11.86 -2.46
C LEU A 131 4.22 -12.76 -1.36
N ALA A 132 4.86 -12.77 -0.19
CA ALA A 132 4.37 -13.51 0.97
C ALA A 132 2.99 -13.00 1.42
N TRP A 133 2.79 -11.68 1.42
CA TRP A 133 1.51 -11.07 1.73
C TRP A 133 0.42 -11.43 0.72
N LEU A 134 0.73 -11.29 -0.58
CA LEU A 134 -0.19 -11.68 -1.66
C LEU A 134 -0.59 -13.15 -1.54
N TYR A 135 0.35 -14.07 -1.31
CA TYR A 135 0.04 -15.48 -1.14
C TYR A 135 -0.86 -15.77 0.05
N ARG A 136 -0.61 -15.10 1.19
CA ARG A 136 -1.49 -15.19 2.35
C ARG A 136 -2.91 -14.72 2.01
N CYS A 137 -3.06 -13.59 1.31
CA CYS A 137 -4.35 -13.05 0.91
C CYS A 137 -5.08 -13.96 -0.08
N LEU A 138 -4.37 -14.54 -1.06
CA LEU A 138 -4.93 -15.52 -2.00
C LEU A 138 -5.39 -16.79 -1.28
N GLY A 139 -4.58 -17.32 -0.36
CA GLY A 139 -4.95 -18.47 0.46
C GLY A 139 -6.14 -18.21 1.39
N GLN A 140 -6.35 -16.96 1.82
CA GLN A 140 -7.57 -16.55 2.53
C GLN A 140 -8.76 -16.39 1.59
N ALA A 141 -8.55 -15.92 0.35
CA ALA A 141 -9.59 -15.72 -0.64
C ALA A 141 -10.11 -17.05 -1.24
N SER A 142 -9.31 -18.11 -1.25
CA SER A 142 -9.72 -19.42 -1.75
C SER A 142 -10.64 -20.21 -0.80
N ARG A 143 -10.83 -19.73 0.44
CA ARG A 143 -11.67 -20.39 1.44
C ARG A 143 -13.15 -20.11 1.21
N ALA A 144 -14.01 -21.10 1.51
CA ALA A 144 -15.45 -20.95 1.44
C ALA A 144 -15.93 -19.77 2.31
N GLY A 145 -16.79 -18.91 1.75
CA GLY A 145 -17.31 -17.72 2.43
C GLY A 145 -16.42 -16.47 2.36
N ALA A 146 -15.27 -16.53 1.68
CA ALA A 146 -14.48 -15.34 1.40
C ALA A 146 -15.26 -14.33 0.53
N ARG A 147 -15.30 -13.07 0.95
CA ARG A 147 -16.06 -11.98 0.28
C ARG A 147 -15.20 -11.06 -0.60
N GLY A 148 -13.98 -11.46 -0.91
CA GLY A 148 -13.05 -10.65 -1.71
C GLY A 148 -11.59 -11.11 -1.58
N VAL A 149 -10.73 -10.47 -2.37
CA VAL A 149 -9.28 -10.67 -2.43
C VAL A 149 -8.56 -9.38 -2.01
N ALA A 150 -7.37 -9.52 -1.42
CA ALA A 150 -6.52 -8.41 -0.99
C ALA A 150 -5.06 -8.73 -1.36
N GLY A 151 -4.12 -7.93 -0.88
CA GLY A 151 -2.70 -7.98 -1.27
C GLY A 151 -2.43 -7.19 -2.55
N CYS A 152 -1.25 -7.35 -3.12
CA CYS A 152 -0.84 -6.64 -4.32
C CYS A 152 -1.57 -7.14 -5.58
N LEU A 153 -2.77 -6.61 -5.83
CA LEU A 153 -3.59 -7.00 -6.98
C LEU A 153 -3.00 -6.53 -8.30
N THR A 154 -2.25 -5.42 -8.30
CA THR A 154 -1.48 -4.97 -9.47
C THR A 154 -0.49 -6.05 -9.92
N LEU A 155 0.26 -6.64 -8.99
CA LEU A 155 1.16 -7.76 -9.29
C LEU A 155 0.41 -8.94 -9.91
N LEU A 156 -0.71 -9.33 -9.28
CA LEU A 156 -1.53 -10.45 -9.78
C LEU A 156 -2.05 -10.16 -11.20
N GLN A 157 -2.53 -8.94 -11.45
CA GLN A 157 -3.06 -8.52 -12.74
C GLN A 157 -1.97 -8.48 -13.82
N CYS A 158 -0.84 -7.85 -13.54
CA CYS A 158 0.30 -7.79 -14.45
C CYS A 158 0.83 -9.19 -14.79
N TRP A 159 0.93 -10.07 -13.79
CA TRP A 159 1.34 -11.45 -14.00
C TRP A 159 0.34 -12.22 -14.87
N ILE A 160 -0.97 -12.02 -14.68
CA ILE A 160 -2.00 -12.63 -15.56
C ILE A 160 -1.82 -12.14 -17.01
N TYR A 161 -1.61 -10.84 -17.22
CA TYR A 161 -1.42 -10.29 -18.56
C TYR A 161 -0.14 -10.79 -19.23
N GLU A 162 0.94 -10.97 -18.48
CA GLU A 162 2.20 -11.49 -19.00
C GLU A 162 2.04 -12.92 -19.53
N TYR A 163 1.48 -13.81 -18.70
CA TYR A 163 1.47 -15.26 -18.98
C TYR A 163 0.19 -15.78 -19.64
N PHE A 164 -0.89 -15.00 -19.71
CA PHE A 164 -2.14 -15.39 -20.34
C PHE A 164 -2.57 -14.34 -21.38
N PRO A 165 -2.13 -14.48 -22.65
CA PRO A 165 -2.41 -13.51 -23.70
C PRO A 165 -3.89 -13.17 -23.88
N GLY A 166 -4.80 -14.12 -23.62
CA GLY A 166 -6.24 -13.92 -23.73
C GLY A 166 -6.85 -12.94 -22.73
N PHE A 167 -6.13 -12.58 -21.66
CA PHE A 167 -6.58 -11.58 -20.69
C PHE A 167 -5.95 -10.20 -20.91
N ARG A 168 -5.00 -10.06 -21.84
CA ARG A 168 -4.35 -8.77 -22.11
C ARG A 168 -5.41 -7.76 -22.59
N PRO A 169 -5.43 -6.52 -22.04
CA PRO A 169 -6.26 -5.47 -22.59
C PRO A 169 -5.93 -5.28 -24.07
N SER A 170 -6.95 -5.06 -24.90
CA SER A 170 -6.74 -4.62 -26.27
C SER A 170 -5.92 -3.33 -26.27
N HIS A 171 -4.96 -3.20 -27.19
CA HIS A 171 -4.23 -1.96 -27.36
C HIS A 171 -5.22 -0.80 -27.47
N PHE A 172 -5.11 0.17 -26.56
CA PHE A 172 -5.80 1.43 -26.72
C PHE A 172 -5.10 2.16 -27.86
N GLU A 173 -5.64 2.06 -29.07
CA GLU A 173 -5.30 3.03 -30.10
C GLU A 173 -5.89 4.36 -29.64
N PRO A 174 -5.08 5.39 -29.31
CA PRO A 174 -5.63 6.70 -29.09
C PRO A 174 -6.41 7.09 -30.35
N PRO A 175 -7.58 7.74 -30.20
CA PRO A 175 -8.33 8.18 -31.37
C PRO A 175 -7.39 8.97 -32.27
N VAL A 176 -7.39 8.65 -33.56
CA VAL A 176 -6.60 9.39 -34.56
C VAL A 176 -7.10 10.83 -34.50
N VAL A 177 -6.32 11.69 -33.83
CA VAL A 177 -6.60 13.13 -33.76
C VAL A 177 -6.42 13.65 -35.18
N GLY A 178 -7.52 13.85 -35.87
CA GLY A 178 -7.52 14.50 -37.17
C GLY A 178 -6.96 15.92 -37.04
N PRO A 179 -6.41 16.51 -38.12
CA PRO A 179 -5.81 17.84 -38.11
C PRO A 179 -6.75 18.97 -37.65
N ASP A 180 -8.04 18.70 -37.48
CA ASP A 180 -9.07 19.68 -37.10
C ASP A 180 -9.33 19.78 -35.58
N GLU A 181 -8.74 18.91 -34.75
CA GLU A 181 -8.90 18.95 -33.29
C GLU A 181 -7.75 19.72 -32.60
N ALA A 182 -7.80 21.04 -32.73
CA ALA A 182 -6.79 22.01 -32.24
C ALA A 182 -6.67 22.16 -30.71
N TRP A 183 -7.22 21.26 -29.89
CA TRP A 183 -7.19 21.40 -28.43
C TRP A 183 -5.95 20.78 -27.76
N ALA A 184 -5.15 19.97 -28.47
CA ALA A 184 -3.97 19.29 -27.94
C ALA A 184 -2.68 20.15 -27.88
N SER A 185 -2.78 21.48 -27.95
CA SER A 185 -1.63 22.41 -27.98
C SER A 185 -1.52 23.34 -26.77
N ARG A 186 -2.01 22.96 -25.59
CA ARG A 186 -1.88 23.78 -24.37
C ARG A 186 -1.33 22.99 -23.20
#